data_AF-A0A1I2ZYZ7-F1
#
_entry.id   AF-A0A1I2ZYZ7-F1
#
_cell.length_a   1.000
_cell.length_b   1.000
_cell.length_c   1.000
_cell.angle_alpha   90.00
_cell.angle_beta   90.00
_cell.angle_gamma   90.00
#
_symmetry.space_group_name_H-M   'P 1'
#
loop_
_entity.id
_entity.type
_entity.pdbx_description
1 polymer ?
#
loop_
_entity_poly.entity_id
_entity_poly.type
_entity_poly.pdbx_seq_one_letter_code
_entity_poly.pdbx_strand_id
1 'polypeptide(L)' 'MTKEEILKKLKFDTQIRELSQNTQDEYYTKAKLFQDYYDKSAIELDFNDIKNYLYM' A
#
# COMPACT_ATOMS: atom_id res chain seq x y z
N MET A 1 11.98 -6.17 -1.43
CA MET A 1 11.47 -4.89 -1.93
C MET A 1 11.16 -4.05 -0.71
N THR A 2 11.73 -2.86 -0.59
CA THR A 2 11.58 -2.00 0.59
C THR A 2 10.20 -1.32 0.61
N LYS A 3 9.81 -0.77 1.76
CA LYS A 3 8.57 0.01 1.89
C LYS A 3 8.51 1.17 0.88
N GLU A 4 9.63 1.85 0.69
CA GLU A 4 9.75 2.96 -0.27
C GLU A 4 9.61 2.51 -1.71
N GLU A 5 10.21 1.36 -2.08
CA GLU A 5 10.08 0.80 -3.43
C GLU A 5 8.63 0.43 -3.77
N ILE A 6 7.88 -0.09 -2.80
CA ILE A 6 6.46 -0.42 -2.95
C ILE A 6 5.65 0.85 -3.20
N LEU A 7 5.83 1.89 -2.37
CA LEU A 7 5.13 3.16 -2.52
C LEU A 7 5.46 3.86 -3.84
N LYS A 8 6.71 3.77 -4.30
CA LYS A 8 7.14 4.32 -5.60
C LYS A 8 6.45 3.60 -6.76
N LYS A 9 6.38 2.25 -6.71
CA LYS A 9 5.67 1.45 -7.72
C LYS A 9 4.17 1.75 -7.72
N LEU A 10 3.57 1.88 -6.55
CA LEU A 10 2.15 2.23 -6.41
C LEU A 10 1.86 3.59 -7.05
N LYS A 11 2.66 4.61 -6.72
CA LYS A 11 2.50 5.95 -7.31
C LYS A 11 2.57 5.88 -8.83
N PHE A 12 3.56 5.19 -9.39
CA PHE A 12 3.71 5.01 -10.83
C PHE A 12 2.53 4.27 -11.49
N ASP A 13 2.05 3.19 -10.88
CA ASP A 13 0.89 2.43 -11.36
C ASP A 13 -0.38 3.29 -11.39
N THR A 14 -0.65 4.04 -10.33
CA THR A 14 -1.83 4.92 -10.27
C THR A 14 -1.77 6.08 -11.27
N GLN A 15 -0.56 6.55 -11.63
CA GLN A 15 -0.34 7.54 -12.68
C GLN A 15 -0.60 6.97 -14.08
N ILE A 16 -0.09 5.77 -14.38
CA ILE A 16 -0.33 5.10 -15.67
C ILE A 16 -1.81 4.82 -15.89
N ARG A 17 -2.55 4.51 -14.82
CA ARG A 17 -4.00 4.30 -14.86
C ARG A 17 -4.81 5.58 -14.94
N GLU A 18 -4.16 6.74 -15.01
CA GLU A 18 -4.79 8.06 -15.07
C GLU A 18 -5.82 8.30 -13.95
N LEU A 19 -5.57 7.75 -12.76
CA LEU A 19 -6.46 7.95 -11.62
C LEU A 19 -6.44 9.41 -11.17
N SER A 20 -7.55 9.90 -10.63
CA SER A 20 -7.61 11.25 -10.08
C SER A 20 -6.55 11.46 -8.99
N GLN A 21 -6.05 12.68 -8.82
CA GLN A 21 -5.05 12.99 -7.78
C GLN A 21 -5.53 12.55 -6.39
N ASN A 22 -6.80 12.81 -6.06
CA ASN A 22 -7.41 12.37 -4.80
C ASN A 22 -7.35 10.85 -4.64
N THR A 23 -7.60 10.10 -5.70
CA THR A 23 -7.48 8.63 -5.69
C THR A 23 -6.03 8.19 -5.51
N GLN A 24 -5.07 8.82 -6.19
CA GLN A 24 -3.65 8.51 -6.02
C GLN A 24 -3.21 8.72 -4.56
N ASP A 25 -3.63 9.83 -3.95
CA ASP A 25 -3.31 10.18 -2.57
C ASP A 25 -3.94 9.21 -1.57
N GLU A 26 -5.19 8.79 -1.82
CA GLU A 26 -5.89 7.80 -1.00
C GLU A 26 -5.19 6.43 -1.04
N TYR A 27 -4.83 5.96 -2.24
CA TYR A 27 -4.08 4.71 -2.41
C TYR A 27 -2.73 4.77 -1.68
N TYR A 28 -1.97 5.84 -1.87
CA TYR A 28 -0.68 6.04 -1.20
C TYR A 28 -0.83 6.02 0.32
N THR A 29 -1.81 6.77 0.84
CA THR A 29 -2.05 6.88 2.29
C THR A 29 -2.41 5.54 2.90
N LYS A 30 -3.35 4.81 2.28
CA LYS A 30 -3.79 3.50 2.77
C LYS A 30 -2.67 2.46 2.72
N ALA A 31 -1.90 2.42 1.63
CA ALA A 31 -0.77 1.50 1.49
C ALA A 31 0.34 1.81 2.49
N LYS A 32 0.59 3.08 2.80
CA LYS A 32 1.56 3.48 3.81
C LYS A 32 1.12 3.04 5.21
N LEU A 33 -0.12 3.33 5.59
CA LEU A 33 -0.68 2.94 6.90
C LEU A 33 -0.59 1.42 7.13
N PHE A 34 -0.92 0.62 6.11
CA PHE A 34 -0.81 -0.83 6.18
C PHE A 34 0.64 -1.31 6.40
N GLN A 35 1.60 -0.73 5.67
CA GLN A 35 3.03 -1.05 5.82
C GLN A 35 3.59 -0.61 7.18
N ASP A 36 3.10 0.51 7.71
CA ASP A 36 3.51 1.04 9.02
C ASP A 36 2.94 0.20 10.17
N TYR A 37 1.72 -0.34 10.03
CA TYR A 37 1.10 -1.21 11.03
C TYR A 37 1.87 -2.52 11.25
N TYR A 38 2.25 -3.20 10.16
CA TYR A 38 2.89 -4.52 10.26
C TYR A 38 4.41 -4.47 10.43
N ASP A 39 5.06 -3.40 9.99
CA ASP A 39 6.52 -3.25 9.93
C ASP A 39 7.28 -4.46 9.33
N LYS A 40 6.60 -5.20 8.43
CA LYS A 40 7.14 -6.37 7.73
C LYS A 40 7.31 -6.08 6.24
N SER A 41 8.12 -6.91 5.57
CA SER A 41 8.21 -6.88 4.12
C SER A 41 6.89 -7.33 3.48
N ALA A 42 6.50 -6.73 2.35
CA ALA A 42 5.26 -7.12 1.67
C ALA A 42 5.24 -8.58 1.16
N ILE A 43 6.39 -9.25 1.09
CA ILE A 43 6.46 -10.70 0.75
C ILE A 43 6.14 -11.60 1.95
N GLU A 44 6.13 -11.04 3.16
CA GLU A 44 5.84 -11.75 4.41
C GLU A 44 4.39 -11.56 4.85
N LEU A 45 3.65 -10.68 4.16
CA LEU A 45 2.24 -10.39 4.44
C LEU A 45 1.36 -11.24 3.56
N ASP A 46 0.36 -11.87 4.17
CA ASP A 46 -0.60 -12.71 3.46
C ASP A 46 -2.04 -12.17 3.59
N PHE A 47 -2.98 -12.96 3.08
CA PHE A 47 -4.40 -12.63 3.16
C PHE A 47 -4.93 -12.48 4.60
N ASN A 48 -4.40 -13.25 5.56
CA ASN A 48 -4.80 -13.15 6.95
C ASN A 48 -4.31 -11.85 7.59
N ASP A 49 -3.11 -11.37 7.24
CA ASP A 49 -2.65 -10.05 7.66
C ASP A 49 -3.56 -8.94 7.12
N ILE A 50 -3.96 -9.03 5.85
CA ILE A 50 -4.93 -8.07 5.28
C ILE A 50 -6.26 -8.11 6.03
N LYS A 51 -6.78 -9.31 6.32
CA LYS A 51 -8.02 -9.49 7.07
C LYS A 51 -7.91 -8.91 8.48
N ASN A 52 -6.81 -9.18 9.19
CA ASN A 52 -6.62 -8.69 10.55
C ASN A 52 -6.58 -7.17 10.59
N TYR A 53 -5.83 -6.52 9.68
CA TYR A 53 -5.78 -5.05 9.62
C TYR A 53 -7.13 -4.39 9.34
N LEU A 54 -8.00 -5.01 8.54
CA LEU A 54 -9.28 -4.42 8.15
C LEU A 54 -10.39 -4.64 9.19
N TYR A 55 -10.29 -5.68 10.02
CA TYR A 55 -11.40 -6.16 10.84
C TYR A 55 -11.06 -6.36 12.33
N MET A 56 -9.82 -6.10 12.77
CA MET A 56 -9.38 -6.18 14.18
C MET A 56 -8.61 -4.93 14.58
#